data_AF-A0A9D4DFM3-F1
#
_entry.id   AF-A0A9D4DFM3-F1
#
_cell.length_a   1.000
_cell.length_b   1.000
_cell.length_c   1.000
_cell.angle_alpha   90.00
_cell.angle_beta   90.00
_cell.angle_gamma   90.00
#
_symmetry.space_group_name_H-M   'P 1'
#
loop_
_entity.id
_entity.type
_entity.pdbx_description
1 polymer ?
#
loop_
_entity_poly.entity_id
_entity_poly.type
_entity_poly.pdbx_seq_one_letter_code
_entity_poly.pdbx_strand_id
1 'polypeptide(L)'
;MLLGIRRSVRGEAADMVMRLGEEAKVEDILELFQSSFGNIETPESTFHACAQGENEPVVKYASRIEEMFSRAVELGAPARTQQLLLKSVFYEGLNVELKIASSFKYETTSDYNIFKAEIRKLELEFQRRKPRGKSKQCQATTLKPENSELGEIKSLLEKMNARMEVLEEEKGQTNVM
;
A
#
# COMPACT_ATOMS: atom_id res chain seq x y z
N MET A 1 10.29 -43.34 31.54
CA MET A 1 9.66 -42.46 30.52
C MET A 1 10.72 -41.64 29.75
N LEU A 2 11.64 -40.95 30.44
CA LEU A 2 12.74 -40.17 29.84
C LEU A 2 13.65 -40.94 28.86
N LEU A 3 13.95 -42.21 29.14
CA LEU A 3 14.74 -43.06 28.24
C LEU A 3 14.05 -43.27 26.87
N GLY A 4 12.72 -43.25 26.85
CA GLY A 4 11.93 -43.32 25.62
C GLY A 4 12.08 -42.05 24.79
N ILE A 5 11.96 -40.88 25.42
CA ILE A 5 12.16 -39.58 24.76
C ILE A 5 13.57 -39.50 24.15
N ARG A 6 14.61 -39.83 24.92
CA ARG A 6 16.01 -39.85 24.46
C ARG A 6 16.25 -40.77 23.27
N ARG A 7 15.56 -41.92 23.23
CA ARG A 7 15.66 -42.87 22.12
C ARG A 7 14.86 -42.44 20.90
N SER A 8 13.92 -41.51 21.03
CA SER A 8 13.07 -41.02 19.93
C SER A 8 13.65 -39.78 19.23
N VAL A 9 14.40 -38.93 19.92
CA VAL A 9 15.07 -37.77 19.29
C VAL A 9 16.38 -38.17 18.61
N ARG A 10 16.75 -37.43 17.55
CA ARG A 10 17.94 -37.65 16.73
C ARG A 10 18.63 -36.33 16.38
N GLY A 11 19.90 -36.41 15.99
CA GLY A 11 20.69 -35.25 15.59
C GLY A 11 20.92 -34.28 16.76
N GLU A 12 20.97 -32.99 16.44
CA GLU A 12 21.30 -31.93 17.39
C GLU A 12 20.36 -31.88 18.61
N ALA A 13 19.08 -32.20 18.41
CA ALA A 13 18.10 -32.31 19.48
C ALA A 13 18.41 -33.46 20.46
N ALA A 14 18.99 -34.57 19.99
CA ALA A 14 19.41 -35.66 20.87
C ALA A 14 20.62 -35.27 21.72
N ASP A 15 21.60 -34.60 21.10
CA ASP A 15 22.80 -34.11 21.81
C ASP A 15 22.42 -33.11 22.91
N MET A 16 21.44 -32.23 22.63
CA MET A 16 20.88 -31.31 23.62
C MET A 16 20.23 -32.03 24.81
N VAL A 17 19.38 -33.04 24.58
CA VAL A 17 18.75 -33.80 25.67
C VAL A 17 19.77 -34.59 26.48
N MET A 18 20.81 -35.14 25.83
CA MET A 18 21.84 -35.89 26.53
C MET A 18 22.67 -35.00 27.47
N ARG A 19 22.89 -33.72 27.11
CA ARG A 19 23.62 -32.74 27.94
C ARG A 19 22.88 -32.30 29.21
N LEU A 20 21.56 -32.44 29.27
CA LEU A 20 20.76 -32.12 30.46
C LEU A 20 21.04 -33.06 31.66
N GLY A 21 21.69 -34.21 31.44
CA GLY A 21 22.01 -35.17 32.50
C GLY A 21 20.84 -36.09 32.88
N GLU A 22 21.09 -37.18 33.60
CA GLU A 22 20.10 -38.24 33.86
C GLU A 22 18.94 -37.83 34.80
N GLU A 23 19.14 -36.78 35.59
CA GLU A 23 18.15 -36.24 36.55
C GLU A 23 17.17 -35.22 35.94
N ALA A 24 17.32 -34.90 34.65
CA ALA A 24 16.49 -33.92 33.97
C ALA A 24 15.04 -34.39 33.88
N LYS A 25 14.10 -33.51 34.21
CA LYS A 25 12.67 -33.79 34.16
C LYS A 25 12.11 -33.55 32.76
N VAL A 26 10.88 -34.01 32.56
CA VAL A 26 10.18 -33.82 31.28
C VAL A 26 9.97 -32.34 31.00
N GLU A 27 9.68 -31.56 32.04
CA GLU A 27 9.51 -30.10 31.97
C GLU A 27 10.79 -29.42 31.47
N ASP A 28 11.96 -29.82 31.98
CA ASP A 28 13.25 -29.26 31.56
C ASP A 28 13.55 -29.54 30.08
N ILE A 29 13.16 -30.72 29.59
CA ILE A 29 13.29 -31.08 28.17
C ILE A 29 12.32 -30.27 27.32
N LEU A 30 11.07 -30.11 27.75
CA LEU A 30 10.07 -29.32 27.03
C LEU A 30 10.48 -27.84 26.95
N GLU A 31 10.99 -27.28 28.04
CA GLU A 31 11.49 -25.91 28.08
C GLU A 31 12.72 -25.74 27.18
N LEU A 32 13.66 -26.69 27.20
CA LEU A 32 14.82 -26.69 26.30
C LEU A 32 14.40 -26.73 24.83
N PHE A 33 13.41 -27.56 24.49
CA PHE A 33 12.91 -27.69 23.12
C PHE A 33 12.15 -26.44 22.69
N GLN A 34 11.35 -25.87 23.58
CA GLN A 34 10.63 -24.63 23.30
C GLN A 34 11.58 -23.44 23.15
N SER A 35 12.68 -23.40 23.91
CA SER A 35 13.71 -22.37 23.78
C SER A 35 14.58 -22.54 22.52
N SER A 36 14.96 -23.78 22.18
CA SER A 36 15.91 -24.06 21.09
C SER A 36 15.24 -24.24 19.72
N PHE A 37 14.01 -24.73 19.70
CA PHE A 37 13.28 -25.09 18.48
C PHE A 37 11.84 -24.55 18.46
N GLY A 38 11.37 -23.98 19.56
CA GLY A 38 10.05 -23.37 19.60
C GLY A 38 9.99 -22.14 18.71
N ASN A 39 8.77 -21.73 18.39
CA ASN A 39 8.58 -20.53 17.59
C ASN A 39 9.03 -19.30 18.39
N ILE A 40 10.21 -18.77 18.05
CA ILE A 40 10.76 -17.53 18.60
C ILE A 40 10.17 -16.29 17.94
N GLU A 41 9.32 -16.46 16.91
CA GLU A 41 8.58 -15.34 16.35
C GLU A 41 7.64 -14.77 17.40
N THR A 42 8.02 -13.62 17.95
CA THR A 42 7.09 -12.81 18.70
C THR A 42 6.06 -12.24 17.73
N PRO A 43 4.83 -11.96 18.19
CA PRO A 43 3.83 -11.29 17.36
C PRO A 43 4.41 -10.03 16.70
N GLU A 44 5.23 -9.26 17.44
CA GLU A 44 5.91 -8.08 16.90
C GLU A 44 6.83 -8.39 15.71
N SER A 45 7.64 -9.45 15.80
CA SER A 45 8.58 -9.83 14.72
C SER A 45 7.88 -10.20 13.41
N THR A 46 6.71 -10.85 13.50
CA THR A 46 5.91 -11.21 12.31
C THR A 46 5.32 -9.99 11.61
N PHE A 47 5.05 -8.91 12.35
CA PHE A 47 4.49 -7.68 11.78
C PHE A 47 5.52 -6.91 10.96
N HIS A 48 6.77 -6.83 11.40
CA HIS A 48 7.82 -6.07 10.71
C HIS A 48 8.26 -6.72 9.38
N ALA A 49 7.93 -7.98 9.14
CA ALA A 49 8.16 -8.65 7.86
C ALA A 49 7.09 -8.33 6.79
N CYS A 50 5.97 -7.72 7.18
CA CYS A 50 4.85 -7.44 6.29
C CYS A 50 5.03 -6.09 5.59
N ALA A 51 5.54 -6.12 4.35
CA ALA A 51 5.64 -4.94 3.49
C ALA A 51 4.53 -4.90 2.43
N GLN A 52 4.21 -3.70 1.95
CA GLN A 52 3.33 -3.46 0.82
C GLN A 52 4.01 -3.98 -0.46
N GLY A 53 3.29 -4.75 -1.28
CA GLY A 53 3.79 -5.16 -2.59
C GLY A 53 3.89 -3.98 -3.58
N GLU A 54 4.75 -4.09 -4.59
CA GLU A 54 5.01 -3.01 -5.56
C GLU A 54 3.75 -2.45 -6.25
N ASN A 55 2.76 -3.31 -6.53
CA ASN A 55 1.47 -2.96 -7.13
C ASN A 55 0.29 -3.28 -6.20
N GLU A 56 0.56 -3.48 -4.91
CA GLU A 56 -0.49 -3.75 -3.93
C GLU A 56 -1.15 -2.44 -3.52
N PRO A 57 -2.49 -2.30 -3.65
CA PRO A 57 -3.17 -1.10 -3.22
C PRO A 57 -3.12 -0.98 -1.69
N VAL A 58 -3.00 0.24 -1.19
CA VAL A 58 -2.89 0.55 0.25
C VAL A 58 -4.01 -0.09 1.06
N VAL A 59 -5.23 -0.14 0.52
CA VAL A 59 -6.39 -0.76 1.18
C VAL A 59 -6.15 -2.25 1.43
N LYS A 60 -5.63 -2.96 0.44
CA LYS A 60 -5.41 -4.41 0.54
C LYS A 60 -4.28 -4.72 1.52
N TYR A 61 -3.19 -3.96 1.44
CA TYR A 61 -2.10 -4.05 2.39
C TYR A 61 -2.56 -3.76 3.82
N ALA A 62 -3.33 -2.69 4.04
CA ALA A 62 -3.90 -2.36 5.34
C ALA A 62 -4.78 -3.49 5.89
N SER A 63 -5.66 -4.07 5.07
CA SER A 63 -6.50 -5.20 5.48
C SER A 63 -5.69 -6.42 5.90
N ARG A 64 -4.58 -6.73 5.21
CA ARG A 64 -3.69 -7.84 5.59
C ARG A 64 -3.08 -7.62 6.98
N ILE A 65 -2.60 -6.41 7.27
CA ILE A 65 -2.04 -6.09 8.59
C ILE A 65 -3.13 -6.14 9.65
N GLU A 66 -4.30 -5.55 9.39
CA GLU A 66 -5.44 -5.57 10.32
C GLU A 66 -5.86 -7.01 10.68
N GLU A 67 -5.85 -7.92 9.70
CA GLU A 67 -6.12 -9.33 9.91
C GLU A 67 -5.03 -10.02 10.75
N MET A 68 -3.76 -9.76 10.46
CA MET A 68 -2.65 -10.29 11.27
C MET A 68 -2.73 -9.83 12.72
N PHE A 69 -3.03 -8.54 12.95
CA PHE A 69 -3.23 -8.01 14.29
C PHE A 69 -4.44 -8.65 14.97
N SER A 70 -5.54 -8.85 14.25
CA SER A 70 -6.73 -9.52 14.81
C SER A 70 -6.40 -10.94 15.28
N ARG A 71 -5.65 -11.71 14.48
CA ARG A 71 -5.19 -13.06 14.85
C ARG A 71 -4.20 -13.05 16.02
N ALA A 72 -3.32 -12.06 16.10
CA ALA A 72 -2.37 -11.94 17.21
C ALA A 72 -3.09 -11.65 18.53
N VAL A 73 -4.15 -10.83 18.51
CA VAL A 73 -4.97 -10.57 19.70
C VAL A 73 -5.63 -11.84 20.23
N GLU A 74 -6.05 -12.75 19.36
CA GLU A 74 -6.58 -14.07 19.76
C GLU A 74 -5.54 -14.94 20.48
N LEU A 75 -4.25 -14.70 20.23
CA LEU A 75 -3.12 -15.42 20.83
C LEU A 75 -2.55 -14.72 22.08
N GLY A 76 -3.24 -13.70 22.61
CA GLY A 76 -2.80 -12.97 23.81
C GLY A 76 -1.77 -11.86 23.52
N ALA A 77 -1.54 -11.53 22.25
CA ALA A 77 -0.75 -10.38 21.86
C ALA A 77 -1.51 -9.07 22.17
N PRO A 78 -0.82 -7.91 22.19
CA PRO A 78 -1.46 -6.69 22.61
C PRO A 78 -2.66 -6.32 21.73
N ALA A 79 -3.76 -5.97 22.41
CA ALA A 79 -5.03 -5.63 21.80
C ALA A 79 -4.92 -4.52 20.75
N ARG A 80 -5.92 -4.46 19.86
CA ARG A 80 -6.18 -3.38 18.87
C ARG A 80 -6.11 -1.95 19.46
N THR A 81 -6.14 -1.83 20.78
CA THR A 81 -5.87 -0.62 21.56
C THR A 81 -4.46 -0.04 21.32
N GLN A 82 -3.50 -0.85 20.86
CA GLN A 82 -2.20 -0.38 20.39
C GLN A 82 -2.28 0.18 18.96
N GLN A 83 -3.17 1.15 18.74
CA GLN A 83 -3.28 1.86 17.46
C GLN A 83 -1.94 2.45 17.01
N LEU A 84 -1.08 2.82 17.97
CA LEU A 84 0.28 3.31 17.70
C LEU A 84 1.18 2.23 17.09
N LEU A 85 1.13 0.99 17.59
CA LEU A 85 1.91 -0.11 17.04
C LEU A 85 1.39 -0.48 15.65
N LEU A 86 0.07 -0.62 15.49
CA LEU A 86 -0.57 -0.88 14.19
C LEU A 86 -0.20 0.20 13.16
N LYS A 87 -0.17 1.47 13.58
CA LYS A 87 0.24 2.59 12.75
C LYS A 87 1.73 2.54 12.41
N SER A 88 2.61 2.22 13.36
CA SER A 88 4.06 2.08 13.13
C SER A 88 4.34 0.99 12.11
N VAL A 89 3.81 -0.21 12.33
CA VAL A 89 3.95 -1.35 11.41
C VAL A 89 3.42 -1.00 10.03
N PHE A 90 2.21 -0.44 9.97
CA PHE A 90 1.61 -0.04 8.70
C PHE A 90 2.50 0.93 7.94
N TYR A 91 2.97 2.00 8.60
CA TYR A 91 3.87 2.99 7.99
C TYR A 91 5.22 2.41 7.58
N GLU A 92 5.79 1.54 8.40
CA GLU A 92 7.10 0.94 8.15
C GLU A 92 7.12 0.12 6.86
N GLY A 93 6.08 -0.68 6.63
CA GLY A 93 5.96 -1.50 5.43
C GLY A 93 5.33 -0.80 4.23
N LEU A 94 5.01 0.51 4.28
CA LEU A 94 4.56 1.23 3.08
C LEU A 94 5.63 1.28 2.00
N ASN A 95 5.18 1.35 0.75
CA ASN A 95 6.05 1.64 -0.39
C ASN A 95 6.81 2.95 -0.16
N VAL A 96 8.07 2.99 -0.59
CA VAL A 96 9.01 4.09 -0.31
C VAL A 96 8.45 5.46 -0.70
N GLU A 97 7.82 5.59 -1.87
CA GLU A 97 7.21 6.85 -2.32
C GLU A 97 6.11 7.35 -1.36
N LEU A 98 5.22 6.45 -0.94
CA LEU A 98 4.15 6.77 0.00
C LEU A 98 4.71 7.06 1.40
N LYS A 99 5.73 6.32 1.83
CA LYS A 99 6.39 6.51 3.12
C LYS A 99 7.02 7.90 3.22
N ILE A 100 7.77 8.32 2.21
CA ILE A 100 8.38 9.66 2.15
C ILE A 100 7.29 10.74 2.15
N ALA A 101 6.28 10.62 1.29
CA ALA A 101 5.20 11.60 1.16
C ALA A 101 4.31 11.72 2.41
N SER A 102 4.27 10.67 3.25
CA SER A 102 3.43 10.63 4.45
C SER A 102 4.19 10.80 5.76
N SER A 103 5.50 10.97 5.74
CA SER A 103 6.35 11.19 6.93
C SER A 103 5.78 12.25 7.90
N PHE A 104 5.47 13.44 7.40
CA PHE A 104 4.87 14.50 8.22
C PHE A 104 3.50 14.09 8.80
N LYS A 105 2.69 13.38 8.01
CA LYS A 105 1.37 12.88 8.44
C LYS A 105 1.50 11.79 9.49
N TYR A 106 2.54 10.98 9.40
CA TYR A 106 2.87 9.95 10.38
C TYR A 106 3.20 10.59 11.72
N GLU A 107 3.97 11.67 11.76
CA GLU A 107 4.30 12.34 13.02
C GLU A 107 3.10 13.09 13.63
N THR A 108 2.29 13.72 12.79
CA THR A 108 1.19 14.58 13.25
C THR A 108 -0.10 13.87 13.59
N THR A 109 -0.32 12.65 13.08
CA THR A 109 -1.57 11.91 13.28
C THR A 109 -1.38 10.79 14.29
N SER A 110 -2.11 10.79 15.41
CA SER A 110 -2.04 9.69 16.39
C SER A 110 -2.95 8.51 16.03
N ASP A 111 -4.12 8.79 15.43
CA ASP A 111 -5.12 7.79 15.09
C ASP A 111 -4.78 7.03 13.78
N TYR A 112 -4.80 5.70 13.87
CA TYR A 112 -4.50 4.83 12.74
C TYR A 112 -5.47 4.97 11.57
N ASN A 113 -6.77 5.07 11.83
CA ASN A 113 -7.78 5.14 10.77
C ASN A 113 -7.71 6.48 10.01
N ILE A 114 -7.46 7.58 10.73
CA ILE A 114 -7.20 8.88 10.13
C ILE A 114 -5.95 8.81 9.26
N PHE A 115 -4.86 8.25 9.79
CA PHE A 115 -3.62 8.08 9.04
C PHE A 115 -3.82 7.24 7.77
N LYS A 116 -4.49 6.09 7.89
CA LYS A 116 -4.84 5.21 6.75
C LYS A 116 -5.63 5.95 5.68
N ALA A 117 -6.59 6.78 6.07
CA ALA A 117 -7.37 7.58 5.11
C ALA A 117 -6.49 8.61 4.38
N GLU A 118 -5.55 9.25 5.07
CA GLU A 118 -4.60 10.19 4.46
C GLU A 118 -3.65 9.47 3.48
N ILE A 119 -3.14 8.28 3.82
CA ILE A 119 -2.32 7.49 2.88
C ILE A 119 -3.09 7.13 1.61
N ARG A 120 -4.37 6.78 1.74
CA ARG A 120 -5.22 6.51 0.57
C ARG A 120 -5.42 7.73 -0.32
N LYS A 121 -5.51 8.93 0.26
CA LYS A 121 -5.56 10.18 -0.52
C LYS A 121 -4.26 10.37 -1.30
N LEU A 122 -3.11 10.18 -0.65
CA LEU A 122 -1.80 10.27 -1.29
C LEU A 122 -1.67 9.26 -2.43
N GLU A 123 -2.06 7.99 -2.21
CA GLU A 123 -2.05 6.95 -3.25
C GLU A 123 -2.85 7.37 -4.50
N LEU A 124 -4.05 7.94 -4.31
CA LEU A 124 -4.87 8.45 -5.41
C LEU A 124 -4.21 9.62 -6.14
N GLU A 125 -3.51 10.51 -5.44
CA GLU A 125 -2.76 11.60 -6.05
C GLU A 125 -1.58 11.09 -6.88
N PHE A 126 -0.83 10.10 -6.38
CA PHE A 126 0.24 9.44 -7.14
C PHE A 126 -0.28 8.76 -8.41
N GLN A 127 -1.42 8.06 -8.33
CA GLN A 127 -2.08 7.45 -9.49
C GLN A 127 -2.57 8.48 -10.53
N ARG A 128 -2.89 9.71 -10.11
CA ARG A 128 -3.24 10.81 -11.02
C ARG A 128 -2.02 11.42 -11.71
N ARG A 129 -0.86 11.42 -11.04
CA ARG A 129 0.40 11.98 -11.57
C ARG A 129 1.11 11.05 -12.54
N LYS A 130 0.95 9.72 -12.41
CA LYS A 130 1.48 8.77 -13.40
C LYS A 130 0.80 9.03 -14.77
N PRO A 131 1.55 9.24 -15.88
CA PRO A 131 0.94 9.40 -17.19
C PRO A 131 0.14 8.15 -17.51
N ARG A 132 -1.18 8.29 -17.53
CA ARG A 132 -2.09 7.17 -17.78
C ARG A 132 -1.85 6.65 -19.19
N GLY A 133 -1.15 5.52 -19.31
CA GLY A 133 -1.33 4.63 -20.45
C GLY A 133 -2.83 4.35 -20.58
N LYS A 134 -3.40 4.74 -21.73
CA LYS A 134 -4.83 4.77 -22.08
C LYS A 134 -5.65 3.71 -21.32
N SER A 135 -6.43 4.13 -20.32
CA SER A 135 -7.61 3.36 -19.93
C SER A 135 -8.71 4.23 -19.32
N LYS A 136 -9.84 4.16 -20.03
CA LYS A 136 -11.25 4.46 -19.72
C LYS A 136 -11.52 5.41 -18.54
N GLN A 137 -11.92 6.62 -18.94
CA GLN A 137 -12.47 7.68 -18.12
C GLN A 137 -13.81 7.23 -17.49
N CYS A 138 -13.88 7.19 -16.16
CA CYS A 138 -15.15 7.14 -15.43
C CYS A 138 -15.81 8.52 -15.49
N GLN A 139 -17.08 8.55 -15.90
CA GLN A 139 -17.92 9.74 -15.94
C GLN A 139 -18.12 10.27 -14.52
N ALA A 140 -17.62 11.47 -14.26
CA ALA A 140 -18.18 12.35 -13.25
C ALA A 140 -19.30 13.14 -13.92
N THR A 141 -20.48 13.20 -13.29
CA THR A 141 -21.60 14.04 -13.70
C THR A 141 -21.14 15.49 -13.84
N THR A 142 -20.83 15.89 -15.06
CA THR A 142 -20.61 17.29 -15.43
C THR A 142 -21.97 17.96 -15.56
N LEU A 143 -22.18 18.99 -14.74
CA LEU A 143 -23.03 20.11 -15.12
C LEU A 143 -22.65 20.50 -16.56
N LYS A 144 -23.64 20.51 -17.45
CA LYS A 144 -23.48 20.78 -18.88
C LYS A 144 -22.61 22.04 -19.10
N PRO A 145 -21.47 21.97 -19.80
CA PRO A 145 -20.90 23.16 -20.40
C PRO A 145 -21.67 23.45 -21.70
N GLU A 146 -22.14 24.69 -21.84
CA GLU A 146 -22.79 25.17 -23.04
C GLU A 146 -21.78 25.17 -24.19
N ASN A 147 -21.94 24.23 -25.13
CA ASN A 147 -21.14 24.11 -26.35
C ASN A 147 -21.55 25.14 -27.43
N SER A 148 -22.25 26.24 -27.09
CA SER A 148 -22.72 27.22 -28.09
C SER A 148 -21.58 28.13 -28.56
N GLU A 149 -20.79 28.66 -27.63
CA GLU A 149 -19.83 29.73 -27.92
C GLU A 149 -18.65 29.28 -28.79
N LEU A 150 -18.14 28.06 -28.59
CA LEU A 150 -17.00 27.55 -29.36
C LEU A 150 -17.38 27.17 -30.80
N GLY A 151 -18.62 26.75 -31.01
CA GLY A 151 -19.15 26.49 -32.36
C GLY A 151 -19.37 27.78 -33.14
N GLU A 152 -19.88 28.81 -32.47
CA GLU A 152 -20.05 30.15 -33.05
C GLU A 152 -18.70 30.78 -33.43
N ILE A 153 -17.70 30.70 -32.54
CA ILE A 153 -16.34 31.18 -32.82
C ILE A 153 -15.71 30.46 -34.01
N LYS A 154 -15.87 29.13 -34.12
CA LYS A 154 -15.34 28.36 -35.26
C LYS A 154 -16.01 28.76 -36.57
N SER A 155 -17.34 28.94 -36.55
CA SER A 155 -18.10 29.38 -37.73
C SER A 155 -17.70 30.79 -38.18
N LEU A 156 -17.42 31.69 -37.24
CA LEU A 156 -16.99 33.06 -37.53
C LEU A 156 -15.59 33.07 -38.17
N LEU A 157 -14.69 32.21 -37.67
CA LEU A 157 -13.33 32.08 -38.19
C LEU A 157 -13.32 31.54 -39.62
N GLU A 158 -14.12 30.51 -39.91
CA GLU A 158 -14.28 29.98 -41.28
C GLU A 158 -14.84 31.04 -42.23
N LYS A 159 -15.81 31.86 -41.76
CA LYS A 159 -16.42 32.93 -42.56
C LYS A 159 -15.46 34.10 -42.81
N MET A 160 -14.56 34.41 -41.87
CA MET A 160 -13.50 35.40 -42.07
C MET A 160 -12.46 34.92 -43.09
N ASN A 161 -12.02 33.66 -43.02
CA ASN A 161 -11.08 33.11 -43.99
C ASN A 161 -11.65 33.09 -45.40
N ALA A 162 -12.91 32.67 -45.57
CA ALA A 162 -13.56 32.69 -46.89
C ALA A 162 -13.69 34.11 -47.47
N ARG A 163 -13.96 35.12 -46.64
CA ARG A 163 -13.95 36.53 -47.10
C ARG A 163 -12.56 37.03 -47.48
N MET A 164 -11.52 36.53 -46.83
CA MET A 164 -10.13 36.92 -47.11
C MET A 164 -9.69 36.37 -48.48
N GLU A 165 -10.02 35.11 -48.79
CA GLU A 165 -9.75 34.52 -50.11
C GLU A 165 -10.42 35.30 -51.24
N VAL A 166 -11.70 35.65 -51.10
CA VAL A 166 -12.43 36.42 -52.13
C VAL A 166 -11.82 37.80 -52.34
N LEU A 167 -11.38 38.48 -51.27
CA LEU A 167 -10.75 39.80 -51.36
C LEU A 167 -9.33 39.74 -51.96
N GLU A 168 -8.62 38.63 -51.81
CA GLU A 168 -7.33 38.39 -52.46
C GLU A 168 -7.49 38.10 -53.96
N GLU A 169 -8.53 37.36 -54.35
CA GLU A 169 -8.87 37.11 -55.76
C GLU A 169 -9.31 38.39 -56.49
N GLU A 170 -10.12 39.25 -55.85
CA GLU A 170 -10.57 40.53 -56.42
C GLU A 170 -9.40 41.52 -56.61
N LYS A 171 -8.43 41.56 -55.68
CA LYS A 171 -7.23 42.41 -55.81
C LYS A 171 -6.23 41.90 -56.85
N GLY A 172 -6.25 40.61 -57.17
CA GLY A 172 -5.42 40.03 -58.24
C GLY A 172 -5.88 40.44 -59.65
N GLN A 173 -7.17 40.75 -59.82
CA GLN A 173 -7.74 41.12 -61.12
C GLN A 173 -7.72 42.63 -61.42
N THR A 174 -7.66 43.50 -60.40
CA THR A 174 -7.57 44.96 -60.63
C THR A 174 -6.17 45.46 -61.02
N ASN A 175 -5.14 44.61 -60.97
CA ASN A 175 -3.75 45.01 -61.28
C ASN A 175 -3.27 44.58 -62.68
N VAL A 176 -4.19 44.12 -63.54
CA VAL A 176 -3.95 43.85 -64.96
C VAL A 176 -5.04 44.52 -65.80
N MET A 177 -5.14 45.85 -65.72
CA MET A 177 -5.73 46.68 -66.78
C MET A 177 -5.17 48.10 -66.73
#